data_AF-A0A2P5XHZ0-F1
#
_entry.id   AF-A0A2P5XHZ0-F1
#
_cell.length_a   1.000
_cell.length_b   1.000
_cell.length_c   1.000
_cell.angle_alpha   90.00
_cell.angle_beta   90.00
_cell.angle_gamma   90.00
#
_symmetry.space_group_name_H-M   'P 1'
#
loop_
_entity.id
_entity.type
_entity.pdbx_description
1 polymer ?
#
loop_
_entity_poly.entity_id
_entity_poly.type
_entity_poly.pdbx_seq_one_letter_code
_entity_poly.pdbx_strand_id
1 'polypeptide(L)' 'MLFPNAEARNCAGHLYKNFKNMEGFRGQAMCLTYWKAAKETFPRQFEEALFEIRSLSESAELGCVTRIQGLG' A
#
# COMPACT_ATOMS: atom_id res chain seq x y z
N MET A 1 -19.21 3.38 18.72
CA MET A 1 -17.80 3.56 18.34
C MET A 1 -16.98 3.62 19.62
N LEU A 2 -16.18 2.58 19.92
CA LEU A 2 -15.49 2.44 21.21
C LEU A 2 -14.30 3.43 21.37
N PHE A 3 -13.74 3.91 20.26
CA PHE A 3 -12.61 4.85 20.25
C PHE A 3 -12.86 5.95 19.21
N PRO A 4 -13.50 7.07 19.59
CA PRO A 4 -13.91 8.12 18.65
C PRO A 4 -12.74 8.89 18.03
N ASN A 5 -11.57 8.87 18.68
CA ASN A 5 -10.36 9.56 18.21
C ASN A 5 -9.33 8.60 17.57
N ALA A 6 -9.66 7.31 17.46
CA ALA A 6 -8.78 6.35 16.83
C ALA A 6 -8.96 6.43 15.31
N GLU A 7 -7.88 6.70 14.61
CA GLU A 7 -7.86 6.60 13.15
C GLU A 7 -7.90 5.13 12.74
N ALA A 8 -8.92 4.75 11.98
CA ALA A 8 -9.03 3.41 11.42
C ALA A 8 -8.07 3.30 10.23
N ARG A 9 -7.01 2.51 10.37
CA ARG A 9 -6.08 2.19 9.28
C ARG A 9 -6.08 0.71 8.98
N ASN A 10 -5.86 0.37 7.71
CA ASN A 10 -5.68 -1.01 7.30
C ASN A 10 -4.27 -1.49 7.65
N CYS A 11 -4.17 -2.72 8.17
CA CYS A 11 -2.87 -3.34 8.44
C CYS A 11 -2.15 -3.64 7.11
N ALA A 12 -0.95 -3.10 6.94
CA ALA A 12 -0.15 -3.31 5.73
C ALA A 12 0.15 -4.80 5.46
N GLY A 13 0.26 -5.63 6.50
CA GLY A 13 0.42 -7.07 6.37
C GLY A 13 -0.80 -7.77 5.75
N HIS A 14 -2.01 -7.31 6.08
CA HIS A 14 -3.25 -7.81 5.45
C HIS A 14 -3.36 -7.33 4.00
N LEU A 15 -3.03 -6.07 3.75
CA LEU A 15 -3.03 -5.52 2.40
C LEU A 15 -2.03 -6.25 1.49
N TYR A 16 -0.81 -6.52 1.95
CA TYR A 16 0.19 -7.29 1.20
C TYR A 16 -0.33 -8.68 0.79
N LYS A 17 -0.94 -9.42 1.73
CA LYS A 17 -1.51 -10.74 1.46
C LYS A 17 -2.62 -10.67 0.41
N ASN A 18 -3.45 -9.62 0.44
CA ASN A 18 -4.48 -9.40 -0.56
C ASN A 18 -3.88 -9.06 -1.93
N PHE A 19 -2.89 -8.18 -1.99
CA PHE A 19 -2.21 -7.79 -3.23
C PHE A 19 -1.50 -8.95 -3.91
N LYS A 20 -0.80 -9.80 -3.15
CA LYS A 20 -0.09 -10.97 -3.67
C LYS A 20 -1.00 -11.88 -4.50
N ASN A 21 -2.29 -11.94 -4.18
CA ASN A 21 -3.23 -12.88 -4.79
C ASN A 21 -4.13 -12.22 -5.86
N MET A 22 -4.19 -10.89 -5.94
CA MET A 22 -5.03 -10.16 -6.90
C MET A 22 -4.48 -10.24 -8.33
N GLU A 23 -5.34 -10.53 -9.30
CA GLU A 23 -5.00 -10.47 -10.73
C GLU A 23 -4.61 -9.04 -11.14
N GLY A 24 -3.59 -8.91 -12.00
CA GLY A 24 -2.99 -7.61 -12.35
C GLY A 24 -1.94 -7.08 -11.35
N PHE A 25 -1.90 -7.65 -10.14
CA PHE A 25 -0.97 -7.28 -9.04
C PHE A 25 0.04 -8.40 -8.74
N ARG A 26 -0.05 -9.52 -9.47
CA ARG A 26 0.86 -10.66 -9.40
C ARG A 26 2.19 -10.31 -10.07
N GLY A 27 3.08 -9.69 -9.30
CA GLY A 27 4.45 -9.41 -9.71
C GLY A 27 5.36 -9.28 -8.50
N GLN A 28 6.50 -9.98 -8.51
CA GLN A 28 7.47 -9.94 -7.40
C GLN A 28 7.96 -8.50 -7.14
N ALA A 29 8.20 -7.73 -8.20
CA ALA A 29 8.61 -6.33 -8.10
C ALA A 29 7.59 -5.48 -7.33
N MET A 30 6.33 -5.55 -7.73
CA MET A 30 5.27 -4.74 -7.13
C MET A 30 4.98 -5.15 -5.66
N CYS A 31 5.05 -6.45 -5.35
CA CYS A 31 4.97 -6.95 -3.96
C CYS A 31 6.14 -6.45 -3.09
N LEU A 32 7.35 -6.41 -3.63
CA LEU A 32 8.53 -5.93 -2.92
C LEU A 32 8.49 -4.42 -2.70
N THR A 33 8.11 -3.65 -3.72
CA THR A 33 7.99 -2.18 -3.63
C THR A 33 6.86 -1.77 -2.68
N TYR A 34 5.73 -2.48 -2.68
CA TYR A 34 4.68 -2.30 -1.67
C TYR A 34 5.19 -2.57 -0.25
N TRP A 35 5.90 -3.68 -0.05
CA TRP A 35 6.43 -4.02 1.26
C TRP A 35 7.51 -3.06 1.75
N LYS A 36 8.28 -2.47 0.82
CA LYS A 36 9.19 -1.36 1.10
C LYS A 36 8.42 -0.15 1.58
N ALA A 37 7.44 0.33 0.80
CA ALA A 37 6.58 1.47 1.18
C ALA A 37 5.92 1.26 2.56
N ALA A 38 5.37 0.06 2.80
CA ALA A 38 4.72 -0.29 4.07
C ALA A 38 5.64 -0.22 5.31
N LYS A 39 6.96 -0.29 5.13
CA LYS A 39 7.95 -0.22 6.20
C LYS A 39 8.50 1.19 6.42
N GLU A 40 8.28 2.11 5.48
CA GLU A 40 8.80 3.47 5.59
C GLU A 40 8.14 4.19 6.77
N THR A 41 8.99 4.84 7.57
CA THR A 41 8.56 5.56 8.78
C THR A 41 8.36 7.05 8.50
N PHE A 42 8.98 7.56 7.43
CA PHE A 42 8.93 8.96 7.05
C PHE A 42 8.05 9.18 5.82
N PRO A 43 7.17 10.20 5.82
CA PRO A 43 6.25 10.46 4.71
C PRO A 43 6.94 10.58 3.34
N ARG A 44 8.10 11.24 3.31
CA ARG A 44 8.87 11.41 2.08
C ARG A 44 9.33 10.08 1.47
N GLN A 45 9.83 9.16 2.30
CA GLN A 45 10.28 7.85 1.83
C GLN A 45 9.10 6.98 1.37
N PHE A 46 7.97 7.13 2.06
CA PHE A 46 6.72 6.50 1.64
C PHE A 46 6.27 6.99 0.26
N GLU A 47 6.29 8.30 0.02
CA GLU A 47 5.97 8.90 -1.29
C GLU A 47 6.94 8.45 -2.39
N GLU A 48 8.24 8.42 -2.10
CA GLU A 48 9.26 7.92 -3.03
C GLU A 48 9.02 6.44 -3.37
N ALA A 49 8.67 5.61 -2.40
CA ALA A 49 8.32 4.20 -2.61
C ALA A 49 7.01 4.03 -3.40
N LEU A 50 6.01 4.89 -3.20
CA LEU A 50 4.79 4.90 -4.03
C LEU A 50 5.08 5.31 -5.48
N PHE A 51 5.97 6.27 -5.70
CA PHE A 51 6.41 6.66 -7.05
C PHE A 51 7.10 5.49 -7.77
N GLU A 52 7.89 4.70 -7.05
CA GLU A 52 8.46 3.45 -7.59
C GLU A 52 7.34 2.47 -8.01
N ILE A 53 6.28 2.31 -7.22
CA ILE A 53 5.11 1.48 -7.59
C ILE A 53 4.45 2.04 -8.86
N ARG A 54 4.27 3.35 -8.97
CA ARG A 54 3.68 4.01 -10.15
C ARG A 54 4.46 3.71 -11.42
N SER A 55 5.79 3.70 -11.33
CA SER A 55 6.66 3.38 -12.47
C SER A 55 6.49 1.94 -12.97
N LEU A 56 6.02 1.03 -12.10
CA LEU A 56 5.69 -0.35 -12.46
C LEU A 56 4.25 -0.49 -12.97
N SER A 57 3.30 0.24 -12.37
CA SER A 57 1.92 0.33 -12.80
C SER A 57 1.19 1.47 -12.07
N GLU A 58 0.60 2.39 -12.84
CA GLU A 58 -0.22 3.50 -12.31
C GLU A 58 -1.48 3.00 -11.59
N SER A 59 -2.13 1.96 -12.11
CA SER A 59 -3.28 1.34 -11.44
C SER A 59 -2.88 0.65 -10.13
N ALA A 60 -1.62 0.25 -10.00
CA ALA A 60 -1.12 -0.36 -8.78
C ALA A 60 -0.86 0.65 -7.66
N GLU A 61 -0.31 1.81 -7.99
CA GLU A 61 -0.13 2.91 -7.03
C GLU A 61 -1.47 3.34 -6.45
N LEU A 62 -2.46 3.59 -7.31
CA LEU A 62 -3.81 3.99 -6.88
C LEU A 62 -4.46 2.97 -5.93
N GLY A 63 -4.33 1.67 -6.22
CA GLY A 63 -4.83 0.61 -5.34
C GLY A 63 -4.10 0.58 -3.98
N CYS A 64 -2.80 0.85 -3.96
CA CYS A 64 -2.01 0.87 -2.74
C CYS A 64 -2.34 2.08 -1.86
N VAL A 65 -2.43 3.28 -2.45
CA VAL A 65 -2.76 4.53 -1.75
C VAL A 65 -4.13 4.46 -1.11
N THR A 66 -5.15 4.11 -1.91
CA THR A 66 -6.55 4.03 -1.44
C THR A 66 -6.71 3.03 -0.30
N ARG A 67 -6.08 1.86 -0.39
CA ARG A 67 -6.19 0.84 0.66
C ARG A 67 -5.34 1.12 1.90
N ILE A 68 -4.15 1.70 1.77
CA ILE A 68 -3.33 2.09 2.94
C ILE A 68 -4.04 3.20 3.73
N GLN A 69 -4.65 4.15 3.04
CA GLN A 69 -5.40 5.26 3.65
C GLN A 69 -6.83 4.86 4.10
N GLY A 70 -7.26 3.62 3.82
CA GLY A 70 -8.58 3.13 4.23
C GLY A 70 -9.75 3.76 3.47
N LEU A 71 -9.51 4.26 2.26
CA LEU A 71 -10.48 4.95 1.38
C LEU A 71 -11.24 3.98 0.44
N GLY A 72 -11.34 2.69 0.78
CA GLY A 72 -11.93 1.66 -0.08
C GLY A 72 -12.79 0.66 0.68
#